data_AF-A0A9E4VFZ3-F1
#
_entry.id   AF-A0A9E4VFZ3-F1
#
_cell.length_a   1.000
_cell.length_b   1.000
_cell.length_c   1.000
_cell.angle_alpha   90.00
_cell.angle_beta   90.00
_cell.angle_gamma   90.00
#
_symmetry.space_group_name_H-M   'P 1'
#
loop_
_entity.id
_entity.type
_entity.pdbx_description
1 polymer ?
#
loop_
_entity_poly.entity_id
_entity_poly.type
_entity_poly.pdbx_seq_one_letter_code
_entity_poly.pdbx_strand_id
1 'polypeptide(L)'
;ITGVRRSQTGNRSGAGKVELDKTHGNIIKVNPLADWSEDRVWEYIRANDVPYNELYDKGFTSIGCAPCTRATQPGEDPRAGRWWWEDDSVPKECGIHLPTPVLPRSA
;
A
#
# COMPACT_ATOMS: atom_id res chain seq x y z
N ILE A 1 -12.31 6.41 1.18
CA ILE A 1 -11.49 5.96 2.34
C ILE A 1 -10.40 5.04 1.81
N THR A 2 -9.17 5.09 2.34
CA THR A 2 -8.12 4.11 2.01
C THR A 2 -7.38 3.62 3.26
N GLY A 3 -6.67 2.49 3.12
CA GLY A 3 -5.82 1.91 4.17
C GLY A 3 -4.34 2.33 4.10
N VAL A 4 -4.02 3.45 3.42
CA VAL A 4 -2.65 3.98 3.34
C VAL A 4 -2.15 4.36 4.74
N ARG A 5 -0.94 3.90 5.08
CA ARG A 5 -0.21 4.25 6.31
C ARG A 5 1.17 4.79 5.96
N ARG A 6 1.65 5.78 6.72
CA ARG A 6 2.96 6.41 6.48
C ARG A 6 4.15 5.47 6.66
N SER A 7 3.98 4.43 7.47
CA SER A 7 5.02 3.45 7.76
C SER A 7 5.22 2.40 6.66
N GLN A 8 4.41 2.38 5.60
CA GLN A 8 4.42 1.30 4.61
C GLN A 8 5.54 1.41 3.57
N THR A 9 5.87 2.62 3.14
CA THR A 9 6.96 2.89 2.19
C THR A 9 7.48 4.31 2.42
N GLY A 10 8.70 4.61 1.95
CA GLY A 10 9.22 5.98 1.93
C GLY A 10 8.28 6.97 1.21
N ASN A 11 7.68 6.54 0.09
CA ASN A 11 6.76 7.37 -0.70
C ASN A 11 5.44 7.70 0.01
N ARG A 12 5.06 6.92 1.03
CA ARG A 12 3.83 7.14 1.82
C ARG A 12 4.06 7.97 3.07
N SER A 13 5.31 8.27 3.43
CA SER A 13 5.67 8.99 4.66
C SER A 13 4.96 10.35 4.81
N GLY A 14 4.69 11.03 3.69
CA GLY A 14 3.98 12.32 3.64
C GLY A 14 2.46 12.25 3.57
N ALA A 15 1.83 11.06 3.58
CA ALA A 15 0.41 10.93 3.35
C ALA A 15 -0.43 11.71 4.39
N GLY A 16 -1.34 12.55 3.92
CA GLY A 16 -2.31 13.27 4.76
C GLY A 16 -3.39 12.36 5.32
N LYS A 17 -4.03 12.74 6.45
CA LYS A 17 -5.26 12.05 6.91
C LYS A 17 -6.45 12.36 5.99
N VAL A 18 -6.44 13.52 5.34
CA VAL A 18 -7.41 13.95 4.34
C VAL A 18 -6.63 14.59 3.19
N GLU A 19 -6.91 14.15 1.97
CA GLU A 19 -6.23 14.60 0.75
C GLU A 19 -7.28 14.79 -0.35
N LEU A 20 -7.07 15.77 -1.24
CA LEU A 20 -7.87 15.91 -2.45
C LEU A 20 -7.17 15.13 -3.58
N ASP A 21 -7.81 14.06 -4.05
CA ASP A 21 -7.33 13.27 -5.18
C ASP A 21 -7.78 13.92 -6.49
N LYS A 22 -6.97 14.86 -6.98
CA LYS A 22 -7.22 15.57 -8.24
C LYS A 22 -7.19 14.63 -9.45
N THR A 23 -6.46 13.53 -9.33
CA THR A 23 -6.25 12.56 -10.42
C THR A 23 -7.49 11.70 -10.64
N HIS A 24 -8.17 11.34 -9.56
CA HIS A 24 -9.36 10.49 -9.60
C HIS A 24 -10.64 11.30 -9.43
N GLY A 25 -10.80 12.39 -10.20
CA GLY A 25 -12.05 13.16 -10.25
C GLY A 25 -12.29 14.04 -9.02
N ASN A 26 -11.24 14.55 -8.38
CA ASN A 26 -11.31 15.42 -7.20
C ASN A 26 -12.01 14.74 -5.99
N ILE A 27 -11.83 13.42 -5.83
CA ILE A 27 -12.39 12.70 -4.69
C ILE A 27 -11.63 13.08 -3.41
N ILE A 28 -12.38 13.25 -2.31
CA ILE A 28 -11.78 13.38 -0.98
C ILE A 28 -11.29 12.02 -0.51
N LYS A 29 -9.98 11.86 -0.46
CA LYS A 29 -9.30 10.66 0.02
C LYS A 29 -8.99 10.81 1.51
N VAL A 30 -9.67 10.02 2.33
CA VAL A 30 -9.43 9.97 3.78
C VAL A 30 -8.64 8.71 4.11
N ASN A 31 -7.56 8.87 4.87
CA ASN A 31 -6.64 7.82 5.31
C ASN A 31 -6.66 7.75 6.86
N PRO A 32 -7.66 7.10 7.49
CA PRO A 32 -7.83 7.12 8.94
C PRO A 32 -6.65 6.50 9.70
N LEU A 33 -5.98 5.55 9.06
CA LEU A 33 -4.87 4.77 9.60
C LEU A 33 -3.50 5.37 9.24
N ALA A 34 -3.44 6.61 8.75
CA ALA A 34 -2.19 7.20 8.25
C ALA A 34 -1.03 7.16 9.28
N ASP A 35 -1.36 7.25 10.56
CA ASP A 35 -0.44 7.26 11.71
C ASP A 35 -0.31 5.89 12.41
N TRP A 36 -0.94 4.84 11.91
CA TRP A 36 -0.81 3.50 12.50
C TRP A 36 0.44 2.80 11.99
N SER A 37 1.18 2.18 12.93
CA SER A 37 2.21 1.19 12.60
C SER A 37 1.57 -0.11 12.14
N GLU A 38 2.38 -1.01 11.56
CA GLU A 38 1.93 -2.36 11.24
C GLU A 38 1.55 -3.15 12.50
N ASP A 39 2.34 -3.06 13.57
CA ASP A 39 2.04 -3.71 14.85
C ASP A 39 0.68 -3.29 15.40
N ARG A 40 0.33 -1.99 15.31
CA ARG A 40 -0.96 -1.47 15.76
C ARG A 40 -2.12 -2.02 14.95
N VAL A 41 -1.94 -2.19 13.63
CA VAL A 41 -2.96 -2.84 12.78
C VAL A 41 -3.20 -4.27 13.24
N TRP A 42 -2.12 -5.02 13.46
CA TRP A 42 -2.21 -6.41 13.90
C TRP A 42 -2.74 -6.58 15.32
N GLU A 43 -2.37 -5.70 16.23
CA GLU A 43 -2.94 -5.63 17.58
C GLU A 43 -4.45 -5.44 17.51
N TYR A 44 -4.92 -4.48 16.69
CA TYR A 44 -6.35 -4.26 16.51
C TYR A 44 -7.07 -5.46 15.91
N ILE A 45 -6.49 -6.08 14.85
CA ILE A 45 -7.05 -7.27 14.21
C ILE A 45 -7.27 -8.38 15.24
N ARG A 46 -6.25 -8.68 16.06
CA ARG A 46 -6.32 -9.74 17.08
C ARG A 46 -7.24 -9.38 18.24
N ALA A 47 -7.21 -8.14 18.72
CA ALA A 47 -8.02 -7.71 19.86
C ALA A 47 -9.53 -7.66 19.55
N ASN A 48 -9.90 -7.60 18.27
CA ASN A 48 -11.29 -7.46 17.83
C ASN A 48 -11.75 -8.62 16.93
N ASP A 49 -10.98 -9.72 16.89
CA ASP A 49 -11.27 -10.91 16.06
C ASP A 49 -11.62 -10.57 14.60
N VAL A 50 -10.93 -9.60 14.02
CA VAL A 50 -11.16 -9.17 12.63
C VAL A 50 -10.63 -10.27 11.70
N PRO A 51 -11.44 -10.81 10.78
CA PRO A 51 -10.95 -11.74 9.79
C PRO A 51 -9.85 -11.08 8.92
N TYR A 52 -8.74 -11.78 8.73
CA TYR A 52 -7.67 -11.37 7.82
C TYR A 52 -7.46 -12.43 6.73
N ASN A 53 -6.68 -12.09 5.72
CA ASN A 53 -6.42 -12.99 4.61
C ASN A 53 -5.38 -14.07 5.01
N GLU A 54 -5.74 -15.35 4.89
CA GLU A 54 -4.87 -16.51 5.21
C GLU A 54 -3.51 -16.51 4.50
N LEU A 55 -3.35 -15.74 3.41
CA LEU A 55 -2.05 -15.58 2.77
C LEU A 55 -1.01 -14.92 3.69
N TYR A 56 -1.43 -14.14 4.68
CA TYR A 56 -0.51 -13.62 5.70
C TYR A 56 0.19 -14.74 6.47
N ASP A 57 -0.50 -15.86 6.73
CA ASP A 57 0.08 -17.04 7.40
C ASP A 57 1.07 -17.79 6.49
N LYS A 58 1.02 -17.52 5.19
CA LYS A 58 1.93 -18.07 4.16
C LYS A 58 3.06 -17.12 3.82
N GLY A 59 3.29 -16.09 4.64
CA GLY A 59 4.39 -15.12 4.48
C GLY A 59 4.10 -13.96 3.54
N PHE A 60 2.85 -13.72 3.14
CA PHE A 60 2.49 -12.54 2.35
C PHE A 60 2.25 -11.33 3.26
N THR A 61 3.15 -10.36 3.25
CA THR A 61 3.08 -9.16 4.11
C THR A 61 2.36 -7.96 3.46
N SER A 62 2.23 -7.98 2.13
CA SER A 62 1.49 -6.99 1.35
C SER A 62 0.88 -7.65 0.12
N ILE A 63 -0.46 -7.68 0.03
CA ILE A 63 -1.19 -8.45 -0.98
C ILE A 63 -1.69 -7.52 -2.10
N GLY A 64 -1.52 -7.93 -3.36
CA GLY A 64 -2.05 -7.28 -4.56
C GLY A 64 -2.65 -8.31 -5.53
N CYS A 65 -2.51 -8.05 -6.84
CA CYS A 65 -2.91 -9.02 -7.86
C CYS A 65 -2.02 -10.27 -7.82
N ALA A 66 -2.59 -11.43 -8.15
CA ALA A 66 -1.88 -12.72 -8.15
C ALA A 66 -0.55 -12.72 -8.92
N PRO A 67 -0.43 -12.20 -10.16
CA PRO A 67 0.84 -12.24 -10.89
C PRO A 67 1.88 -11.24 -10.36
N CYS A 68 1.47 -10.28 -9.51
CA CYS A 68 2.31 -9.19 -9.02
C CYS A 68 2.46 -9.18 -7.49
N THR A 69 2.11 -10.31 -6.83
CA THR A 69 2.38 -10.53 -5.40
C THR A 69 3.11 -11.86 -5.13
N ARG A 70 4.17 -11.84 -4.32
CA ARG A 70 4.83 -13.03 -3.73
C ARG A 70 4.92 -12.92 -2.20
N ALA A 71 5.17 -14.04 -1.53
CA ALA A 71 5.55 -14.04 -0.12
C ALA A 71 6.92 -13.36 0.09
N THR A 72 7.11 -12.75 1.25
CA THR A 72 8.39 -12.13 1.67
C THR A 72 9.18 -13.08 2.57
N GLN A 73 10.51 -12.91 2.57
CA GLN A 73 11.42 -13.61 3.48
C GLN A 73 11.62 -12.82 4.79
N PRO A 74 12.03 -13.48 5.89
CA PRO A 74 12.38 -12.78 7.13
C PRO A 74 13.44 -11.69 6.88
N GLY A 75 13.17 -10.47 7.33
CA GLY A 75 14.06 -9.32 7.19
C GLY A 75 13.93 -8.55 5.86
N GLU A 76 13.13 -9.03 4.89
CA GLU A 76 12.76 -8.22 3.73
C GLU A 76 11.84 -7.05 4.15
N ASP A 77 11.82 -5.99 3.33
CA ASP A 77 10.82 -4.93 3.43
C ASP A 77 9.40 -5.53 3.36
N PRO A 78 8.43 -5.09 4.19
CA PRO A 78 7.06 -5.64 4.20
C PRO A 78 6.28 -5.52 2.89
N ARG A 79 6.78 -4.74 1.92
CA ARG A 79 6.21 -4.62 0.58
C ARG A 79 7.12 -5.15 -0.52
N ALA A 80 8.27 -5.77 -0.19
CA ALA A 80 9.18 -6.38 -1.16
C ALA A 80 8.51 -7.45 -2.04
N GLY A 81 7.42 -8.07 -1.55
CA GLY A 81 6.61 -9.01 -2.31
C GLY A 81 5.78 -8.39 -3.45
N ARG A 82 5.72 -7.06 -3.56
CA ARG A 82 4.99 -6.33 -4.61
C ARG A 82 5.95 -5.85 -5.68
N TRP A 83 5.66 -6.17 -6.95
CA TRP A 83 6.51 -5.78 -8.09
C TRP A 83 7.99 -6.14 -7.86
N TRP A 84 8.25 -7.37 -7.38
CA TRP A 84 9.57 -7.81 -6.93
C TRP A 84 10.63 -7.87 -8.05
N TRP A 85 10.21 -7.80 -9.31
CA TRP A 85 11.07 -7.77 -10.48
C TRP A 85 11.42 -6.36 -10.94
N GLU A 86 10.72 -5.33 -10.43
CA GLU A 86 10.97 -3.94 -10.82
C GLU A 86 12.19 -3.38 -10.11
N ASP A 87 12.89 -2.50 -10.83
CA ASP A 87 14.04 -1.76 -10.34
C ASP A 87 13.66 -0.88 -9.13
N ASP A 88 14.52 -0.86 -8.11
CA ASP A 88 14.25 -0.12 -6.87
C ASP A 88 14.26 1.41 -7.05
N SER A 89 14.75 1.92 -8.18
CA SER A 89 14.60 3.33 -8.57
C SER A 89 13.18 3.71 -9.00
N VAL A 90 12.33 2.73 -9.31
CA VAL A 90 10.93 2.96 -9.67
C VAL A 90 10.06 2.96 -8.40
N PRO A 91 9.25 4.01 -8.18
CA PRO A 91 8.24 4.01 -7.13
C PRO A 91 7.30 2.79 -7.22
N LYS A 92 7.44 1.85 -6.28
CA LYS A 92 6.57 0.68 -6.12
C LYS A 92 5.19 1.06 -5.54
N GLU A 93 4.44 1.84 -6.30
CA GLU A 93 3.13 2.37 -5.92
C GLU A 93 2.06 2.09 -6.99
N CYS A 94 0.84 1.80 -6.56
CA CYS A 94 -0.22 1.42 -7.48
C CYS A 94 -0.82 2.67 -8.16
N GLY A 95 -1.24 2.53 -9.42
CA GLY A 95 -1.93 3.60 -10.17
C GLY A 95 -3.15 4.20 -9.47
N ILE A 96 -3.78 3.46 -8.55
CA ILE A 96 -4.89 3.97 -7.70
C ILE A 96 -4.46 5.05 -6.68
N HIS A 97 -3.15 5.26 -6.52
CA HIS A 97 -2.57 6.21 -5.57
C HIS A 97 -1.58 7.18 -6.22
N LEU A 98 -1.08 6.84 -7.41
CA LEU A 98 -0.19 7.72 -8.15
C LEU A 98 -1.00 8.90 -8.71
N PRO A 99 -0.44 10.12 -8.66
CA PRO A 99 -0.87 11.14 -9.60
C PRO A 99 -0.54 10.63 -11.00
N THR A 100 -1.53 10.51 -11.88
CA THR A 100 -1.35 10.04 -13.26
C THR A 100 -0.17 10.80 -13.88
N PRO A 101 0.89 10.11 -14.37
CA PRO A 101 1.78 10.75 -15.32
C PRO A 101 0.90 11.12 -16.49
N VAL A 102 0.92 12.38 -16.92
CA VAL A 102 0.36 12.75 -18.22
C VAL A 102 1.20 12.02 -19.25
N LEU A 103 0.89 10.74 -19.51
CA LEU A 103 1.42 10.06 -20.69
C LEU A 103 0.87 10.87 -21.86
N PRO A 104 1.73 11.42 -22.73
CA PRO A 104 1.22 12.05 -23.93
C PRO A 104 0.35 11.02 -24.63
N ARG A 105 -0.93 11.34 -24.85
CA ARG A 105 -1.76 10.51 -25.70
C ARG A 105 -1.02 10.42 -27.03
N SER A 106 -0.59 9.22 -27.40
CA SER A 106 -0.16 8.97 -28.77
C SER A 106 -1.29 9.44 -29.68
N ALA A 107 -0.95 10.39 -30.55
CA ALA A 107 -1.85 10.94 -31.57
C ALA A 107 -2.30 9.84 -32.53
#